data_AF-S9S9I7-F1
#
_entry.id   AF-S9S9I7-F1
#
_cell.length_a   1.000
_cell.length_b   1.000
_cell.length_c   1.000
_cell.angle_alpha   90.00
_cell.angle_beta   90.00
_cell.angle_gamma   90.00
#
_symmetry.space_group_name_H-M   'P 1'
#
loop_
_entity.id
_entity.type
_entity.pdbx_description
1 polymer ?
#
loop_
_entity_poly.entity_id
_entity_poly.type
_entity_poly.pdbx_seq_one_letter_code
_entity_poly.pdbx_strand_id
1 'polypeptide(L)'
;MTHDNRGRITVDPDGDWRTYCPVPPRGYTMLGTITRASGETGALAQTQVGVYVQITGGAVRTLDQRKVAVALGVSTHGGGRPGAGRPTADGATGMQRKNVSLDQATIDDARALGEGDLSLGLRRAVAIAGENRG
;
A
#
# COMPACT_ATOMS: atom_id res chain seq x y z
N MET A 1 -11.15 -23.36 2.04
CA MET A 1 -9.88 -22.60 2.14
C MET A 1 -10.12 -21.23 1.49
N THR A 2 -9.48 -20.15 1.96
CA THR A 2 -9.55 -18.76 1.40
C THR A 2 -10.86 -17.97 1.58
N HIS A 3 -11.03 -17.34 2.75
CA HIS A 3 -11.82 -16.08 2.85
C HIS A 3 -11.20 -15.07 3.84
N ASP A 4 -10.30 -15.51 4.71
CA ASP A 4 -9.80 -14.70 5.83
C ASP A 4 -8.57 -13.82 5.49
N ASN A 5 -7.97 -14.01 4.31
CA ASN A 5 -6.90 -13.14 3.80
C ASN A 5 -7.46 -11.87 3.13
N ARG A 6 -8.77 -11.73 2.90
CA ARG A 6 -9.35 -10.55 2.24
C ARG A 6 -9.61 -9.40 3.19
N GLY A 7 -9.75 -9.66 4.49
CA GLY A 7 -10.03 -8.66 5.52
C GLY A 7 -8.95 -7.58 5.67
N ARG A 8 -9.34 -6.42 6.20
CA ARG A 8 -8.41 -5.37 6.62
C ARG A 8 -7.50 -5.90 7.74
N ILE A 9 -6.25 -5.46 7.73
CA ILE A 9 -5.35 -5.65 8.87
C ILE A 9 -4.98 -4.28 9.43
N THR A 10 -4.82 -4.22 10.74
CA THR A 10 -4.30 -3.05 11.46
C THR A 10 -3.04 -3.48 12.17
N VAL A 11 -1.96 -2.72 12.01
CA VAL A 11 -0.69 -2.97 12.68
C VAL A 11 -0.46 -1.83 13.66
N ASP A 12 -0.08 -2.18 14.88
CA ASP A 12 0.32 -1.26 15.93
C ASP A 12 1.78 -1.58 16.32
N PRO A 13 2.76 -0.81 15.82
CA PRO A 13 4.18 -1.01 16.13
C PRO A 13 4.53 -0.86 17.62
N ASP A 14 3.74 -0.07 18.36
CA ASP A 14 3.94 0.21 19.79
C ASP A 14 3.16 -0.78 20.67
N GLY A 15 2.35 -1.65 20.06
CA GLY A 15 1.53 -2.64 20.75
C GLY A 15 2.38 -3.65 21.53
N ASP A 16 1.91 -4.02 22.73
CA ASP A 16 2.59 -4.99 23.58
C ASP A 16 2.46 -6.43 23.06
N TRP A 17 3.35 -6.78 22.13
CA TRP A 17 3.42 -8.10 21.54
C TRP A 17 3.77 -9.20 22.54
N ARG A 18 4.42 -8.86 23.67
CA ARG A 18 4.81 -9.85 24.69
C ARG A 18 3.62 -10.50 25.37
N THR A 19 2.49 -9.79 25.44
CA THR A 19 1.22 -10.35 25.92
C THR A 19 0.76 -11.56 25.08
N TYR A 20 1.05 -11.55 23.77
CA TYR A 20 0.65 -12.61 22.84
C TYR A 20 1.75 -13.64 22.56
N CYS A 21 3.01 -13.23 22.72
CA CYS A 21 4.20 -14.05 22.51
C CYS A 21 5.25 -13.71 23.58
N PRO A 22 5.15 -14.30 24.78
CA PRO A 22 6.07 -13.99 25.89
C PRO A 22 7.50 -14.48 25.62
N VAL A 23 7.62 -15.57 24.85
CA VAL A 23 8.91 -16.13 24.44
C VAL A 23 9.04 -16.01 22.92
N PRO A 24 9.78 -15.01 22.40
CA PRO A 24 9.93 -14.83 20.96
C PRO A 24 10.72 -16.00 20.36
N PRO A 25 10.26 -16.58 19.23
CA PRO A 25 11.03 -17.58 18.50
C PRO A 25 12.39 -17.04 18.07
N ARG A 26 13.41 -17.90 18.09
CA ARG A 26 14.77 -17.52 17.66
C ARG A 26 14.77 -17.10 16.19
N GLY A 27 15.43 -15.99 15.89
CA GLY A 27 15.56 -15.46 14.53
C GLY A 27 14.33 -14.70 14.03
N TYR A 28 13.34 -14.45 14.88
CA TYR A 28 12.17 -13.65 14.53
C TYR A 28 12.37 -12.23 15.04
N THR A 29 12.08 -11.24 14.19
CA THR A 29 12.02 -9.84 14.58
C THR A 29 10.58 -9.50 14.96
N MET A 30 10.35 -9.16 16.21
CA MET A 30 9.02 -8.74 16.69
C MET A 30 8.78 -7.27 16.32
N LEU A 31 7.62 -6.98 15.73
CA LEU A 31 7.32 -5.69 15.10
C LEU A 31 6.10 -4.97 15.71
N GLY A 32 5.60 -5.44 16.86
CA GLY A 32 4.40 -4.92 17.52
C GLY A 32 3.23 -5.90 17.46
N THR A 33 2.00 -5.39 17.44
CA THR A 33 0.78 -6.21 17.36
C THR A 33 0.08 -6.04 16.01
N ILE A 34 -0.72 -7.04 15.66
CA ILE A 34 -1.58 -7.02 14.49
C ILE A 34 -2.98 -7.47 14.88
N THR A 35 -3.97 -6.74 14.39
CA THR A 35 -5.39 -7.10 14.49
C THR A 35 -5.93 -7.39 13.10
N ARG A 36 -6.50 -8.59 12.93
CA ARG A 36 -7.17 -9.00 11.68
C ARG A 36 -8.61 -8.54 11.67
N ALA A 37 -9.26 -8.55 10.50
CA ALA A 37 -10.66 -8.17 10.36
C ALA A 37 -11.63 -9.04 11.18
N SER A 38 -11.23 -10.27 11.53
CA SER A 38 -11.97 -11.15 12.45
C SER A 38 -11.98 -10.65 13.89
N GLY A 39 -11.20 -9.61 14.23
CA GLY A 39 -10.99 -9.12 15.58
C GLY A 39 -9.89 -9.86 16.36
N GLU A 40 -9.26 -10.87 15.76
CA GLU A 40 -8.15 -11.59 16.37
C GLU A 40 -6.90 -10.71 16.40
N THR A 41 -6.41 -10.40 17.61
CA THR A 41 -5.14 -9.70 17.83
C THR A 41 -4.05 -10.68 18.24
N GLY A 42 -2.86 -10.51 17.68
CA GLY A 42 -1.67 -11.27 18.05
C GLY A 42 -0.39 -10.47 17.86
N ALA A 43 0.74 -11.08 18.21
CA ALA A 43 2.04 -10.48 17.97
C ALA A 43 2.38 -10.52 16.47
N LEU A 44 2.81 -9.38 15.92
CA LEU A 44 3.36 -9.28 14.58
C LEU A 44 4.86 -9.59 14.65
N ALA A 45 5.31 -10.52 13.81
CA ALA A 45 6.71 -10.84 13.68
C ALA A 45 7.11 -10.99 12.21
N GLN A 46 8.39 -10.77 11.94
CA GLN A 46 9.03 -11.16 10.69
C GLN A 46 9.96 -12.32 10.98
N THR A 47 9.81 -13.41 10.22
CA THR A 47 10.72 -14.56 10.27
C THR A 47 12.10 -14.19 9.74
N GLN A 48 13.10 -15.03 10.00
CA GLN A 48 14.47 -14.85 9.49
C GLN A 48 14.54 -14.73 7.96
N VAL A 49 13.61 -15.36 7.23
CA VAL A 49 13.52 -15.32 5.76
C VAL A 49 12.68 -14.15 5.24
N GLY A 50 12.28 -13.21 6.10
CA GLY A 50 11.57 -11.98 5.72
C GLY A 50 10.05 -12.11 5.63
N VAL A 51 9.47 -13.27 5.92
CA VAL A 51 8.01 -13.49 5.88
C VAL A 51 7.36 -12.94 7.14
N TYR A 52 6.34 -12.08 6.97
CA TYR A 52 5.50 -11.58 8.04
C TYR A 52 4.49 -12.63 8.52
N VAL A 53 4.41 -12.80 9.83
CA VAL A 53 3.56 -13.78 10.52
C VAL A 53 2.87 -13.13 11.72
N GLN A 54 1.71 -13.69 12.09
CA GLN A 54 1.06 -13.45 13.37
C GLN A 54 1.36 -14.61 14.31
N ILE A 55 1.66 -14.30 15.57
CA ILE A 55 1.84 -15.27 16.65
C ILE A 55 0.77 -15.01 17.71
N THR A 56 -0.06 -16.02 17.98
CA THR A 56 -1.09 -15.98 19.02
C THR A 56 -0.98 -17.25 19.86
N GLY A 57 -0.62 -17.14 21.14
CA GLY A 57 -0.60 -18.29 22.06
C GLY A 57 0.31 -19.44 21.60
N GLY A 58 1.40 -19.12 20.89
CA GLY A 58 2.34 -20.10 20.33
C GLY A 58 1.99 -20.63 18.94
N ALA A 59 0.80 -20.36 18.41
CA ALA A 59 0.46 -20.68 17.03
C ALA A 59 1.00 -19.60 16.08
N VAL A 60 1.73 -20.02 15.04
CA VAL A 60 2.28 -19.13 13.99
C VAL A 60 1.41 -19.21 12.74
N ARG A 61 0.99 -18.06 12.21
CA ARG A 61 0.18 -17.96 10.99
C ARG A 61 0.80 -16.98 10.01
N THR A 62 0.94 -17.38 8.76
CA THR A 62 1.43 -16.49 7.69
C THR A 62 0.39 -15.42 7.35
N LEU A 63 0.85 -14.19 7.12
CA LEU A 63 0.02 -13.06 6.74
C LEU A 63 0.12 -12.75 5.24
N ASP A 64 -0.80 -11.93 4.75
CA ASP A 64 -0.65 -11.29 3.44
C ASP A 64 0.48 -10.26 3.51
N GLN A 65 1.59 -10.56 2.84
CA GLN A 65 2.82 -9.78 2.89
C GLN A 65 2.63 -8.35 2.38
N ARG A 66 1.79 -8.18 1.35
CA ARG A 66 1.54 -6.88 0.73
C ARG A 66 0.77 -5.98 1.69
N LYS A 67 -0.23 -6.54 2.38
CA LYS A 67 -1.02 -5.78 3.36
C LYS A 67 -0.18 -5.35 4.54
N VAL A 68 0.68 -6.22 5.06
CA VAL A 68 1.55 -5.88 6.20
C VAL A 68 2.55 -4.81 5.78
N ALA A 69 3.15 -4.92 4.59
CA ALA A 69 4.05 -3.90 4.06
C ALA A 69 3.37 -2.52 3.93
N VAL A 70 2.11 -2.47 3.48
CA VAL A 70 1.33 -1.22 3.43
C VAL A 70 1.02 -0.68 4.82
N ALA A 71 0.63 -1.56 5.75
CA ALA A 71 0.30 -1.17 7.13
C ALA A 71 1.54 -0.63 7.88
N LEU A 72 2.70 -1.24 7.68
CA LEU A 72 4.00 -0.80 8.19
C LEU A 72 4.58 0.41 7.43
N GLY A 73 3.96 0.85 6.34
CA GLY A 73 4.45 1.96 5.52
C GLY A 73 5.74 1.68 4.74
N VAL A 74 6.16 0.42 4.64
CA VAL A 74 7.34 -0.02 3.88
C VAL A 74 7.04 -0.37 2.42
N SER A 75 5.78 -0.27 2.00
CA SER A 75 5.40 -0.46 0.60
C SER A 75 5.78 0.74 -0.27
N THR A 76 6.56 0.50 -1.32
CA THR A 76 7.04 1.48 -2.31
C THR A 76 5.95 2.05 -3.24
N HIS A 77 4.70 1.59 -3.13
CA HIS A 77 3.57 2.16 -3.87
C HIS A 77 2.71 3.00 -2.93
N GLY A 78 2.57 4.29 -3.26
CA GLY A 78 1.84 5.29 -2.46
C GLY A 78 0.51 4.74 -1.95
N GLY A 79 0.41 4.61 -0.62
CA GLY A 79 -0.80 4.11 0.03
C GLY A 79 -1.98 5.05 -0.18
N GLY A 80 -3.20 4.50 -0.18
CA GLY A 80 -4.44 5.25 -0.34
C GLY A 80 -4.84 6.09 0.89
N ARG A 81 -3.91 6.84 1.47
CA ARG A 81 -4.26 7.87 2.47
C ARG A 81 -4.71 9.14 1.72
N PRO A 82 -5.71 9.88 2.22
CA PRO A 82 -5.98 11.22 1.72
C PRO A 82 -4.69 12.05 1.75
N GLY A 83 -4.30 12.63 0.61
CA GLY A 83 -3.04 13.39 0.50
C GLY A 83 -1.77 12.58 0.25
N ALA A 84 -1.81 11.25 0.16
CA ALA A 84 -0.64 10.40 -0.13
C ALA A 84 -0.33 10.23 -1.63
N GLY A 85 -0.90 11.09 -2.48
CA GLY A 85 -0.40 11.24 -3.85
C GLY A 85 0.90 12.04 -3.84
N ARG A 86 1.85 11.69 -4.71
CA ARG A 86 2.92 12.63 -5.07
C ARG A 86 2.24 13.95 -5.47
N PRO A 87 2.62 15.10 -4.88
CA PRO A 87 2.10 16.39 -5.33
C PRO A 87 2.27 16.50 -6.84
N THR A 88 1.22 16.94 -7.53
CA THR A 88 1.28 17.13 -8.97
C THR A 88 2.39 18.11 -9.29
N ALA A 89 3.31 17.73 -10.19
CA ALA A 89 4.52 18.52 -10.47
C ALA A 89 4.21 19.96 -10.94
N ASP A 90 3.03 20.17 -11.50
CA ASP A 90 2.55 21.46 -12.02
C ASP A 90 1.73 22.29 -11.02
N GLY A 91 1.67 21.89 -9.74
CA GLY A 91 0.96 22.64 -8.71
C GLY A 91 -0.55 22.71 -8.88
N ALA A 92 -1.12 21.90 -9.77
CA ALA A 92 -2.54 21.92 -10.07
C ALA A 92 -3.37 21.46 -8.85
N THR A 93 -4.46 22.21 -8.58
CA THR A 93 -5.36 21.99 -7.44
C THR A 93 -6.77 21.56 -7.89
N GLY A 94 -7.51 20.88 -7.01
CA GLY A 94 -8.89 20.48 -7.31
C GLY A 94 -9.05 19.27 -8.23
N MET A 95 -7.98 18.51 -8.48
CA MET A 95 -8.04 17.31 -9.32
C MET A 95 -8.89 16.20 -8.69
N GLN A 96 -9.79 15.63 -9.49
CA GLN A 96 -10.51 14.40 -9.16
C GLN A 96 -9.84 13.20 -9.83
N ARG A 97 -9.71 12.09 -9.10
CA ARG A 97 -9.27 10.81 -9.70
C ARG A 97 -10.41 10.20 -10.51
N LYS A 98 -10.10 9.78 -11.74
CA LYS A 98 -11.00 9.04 -12.63
C LYS A 98 -10.30 7.79 -13.16
N ASN A 99 -11.05 6.71 -13.27
CA ASN A 99 -10.57 5.49 -13.91
C ASN A 99 -10.83 5.59 -15.41
N VAL A 100 -9.81 5.29 -16.22
CA VAL A 100 -9.89 5.30 -17.68
C VAL A 100 -9.18 4.06 -18.23
N SER A 101 -9.66 3.56 -19.36
CA SER A 101 -9.00 2.48 -20.11
C SER A 101 -8.12 3.11 -21.18
N LEU A 102 -6.82 2.82 -21.15
CA LEU A 102 -5.82 3.31 -22.09
C LEU A 102 -4.98 2.12 -22.55
N ASP A 103 -4.55 2.11 -23.81
CA ASP A 103 -3.54 1.18 -24.27
C ASP A 103 -2.13 1.64 -23.83
N GLN A 104 -1.15 0.75 -23.97
CA GLN A 104 0.21 1.01 -23.50
C GLN A 104 0.86 2.17 -24.28
N ALA A 105 0.60 2.25 -25.59
CA ALA A 105 1.10 3.35 -26.43
C ALA A 105 0.61 4.71 -25.94
N THR A 106 -0.70 4.86 -25.65
CA THR A 106 -1.25 6.12 -25.11
C THR A 106 -0.66 6.47 -23.75
N ILE A 107 -0.39 5.49 -22.89
CA ILE A 107 0.25 5.72 -21.59
C ILE A 107 1.67 6.27 -21.77
N ASP A 108 2.43 5.69 -22.70
CA ASP A 108 3.82 6.08 -22.94
C ASP A 108 3.91 7.47 -23.61
N ASP A 109 3.05 7.76 -24.59
CA ASP A 109 2.95 9.08 -25.21
C ASP A 109 2.56 10.16 -24.19
N ALA A 110 1.55 9.89 -23.36
CA ALA A 110 1.16 10.82 -22.31
C ALA A 110 2.29 11.03 -21.29
N ARG A 111 3.00 9.98 -20.87
CA ARG A 111 4.16 10.15 -19.99
C ARG A 111 5.27 10.97 -20.65
N ALA A 112 5.54 10.77 -21.94
CA ALA A 112 6.52 11.58 -22.66
C ALA A 112 6.13 13.07 -22.67
N LEU A 113 4.86 13.37 -22.94
CA LEU A 113 4.31 14.73 -22.87
C LEU A 113 4.35 15.33 -21.46
N GLY A 114 4.26 14.50 -20.43
CA GLY A 114 4.21 14.90 -19.03
C GLY A 114 5.52 14.71 -18.25
N GLU A 115 6.67 14.60 -18.91
CA GLU A 115 7.99 14.45 -18.25
C GLU A 115 8.04 13.26 -17.26
N GLY A 116 7.35 12.17 -17.60
CA GLY A 116 7.19 10.97 -16.79
C GLY A 116 5.91 10.94 -15.95
N ASP A 117 5.16 12.03 -15.85
CA ASP A 117 3.85 12.09 -15.17
C ASP A 117 2.69 11.91 -16.17
N LEU A 118 1.96 10.81 -16.00
CA LEU A 118 0.81 10.47 -16.86
C LEU A 118 -0.33 11.52 -16.77
N SER A 119 -0.60 12.06 -15.58
CA SER A 119 -1.69 13.02 -15.37
C SER A 119 -1.37 14.38 -15.97
N LEU A 120 -0.11 14.82 -15.87
CA LEU A 120 0.36 16.04 -16.54
C LEU A 120 0.26 15.91 -18.07
N GLY A 121 0.72 14.79 -18.60
CA GLY A 121 0.65 14.48 -20.03
C GLY A 121 -0.75 14.53 -20.60
N LEU A 122 -1.71 13.88 -19.93
CA LEU A 122 -3.10 13.89 -20.34
C LEU A 122 -3.69 15.30 -20.37
N ARG A 123 -3.35 16.16 -19.39
CA ARG A 123 -3.83 17.55 -19.39
C ARG A 123 -3.24 18.37 -20.52
N ARG A 124 -1.93 18.26 -20.77
CA ARG A 124 -1.26 18.93 -21.90
C ARG A 124 -1.88 18.49 -23.24
N ALA A 125 -2.10 17.19 -23.43
CA ALA A 125 -2.74 16.67 -24.64
C ALA A 125 -4.15 17.23 -24.85
N VAL A 126 -4.98 17.31 -23.79
CA VAL A 126 -6.33 17.89 -23.88
C VAL A 126 -6.29 19.39 -24.16
N ALA A 127 -5.34 20.14 -23.58
CA ALA A 127 -5.18 21.57 -23.86
C ALA A 127 -4.84 21.81 -25.34
N ILE A 128 -3.87 21.07 -25.89
CA ILE A 128 -3.49 21.11 -27.31
C ILE A 128 -4.68 20.76 -28.21
N ALA A 129 -5.44 19.71 -27.88
CA ALA A 129 -6.62 19.33 -28.64
C ALA A 129 -7.74 20.37 -28.57
N GLY A 130 -7.82 21.15 -27.48
CA GLY A 130 -8.76 22.25 -27.30
C GLY A 130 -8.40 23.48 -28.14
N GLU A 131 -7.10 23.82 -28.23
CA GLU A 131 -6.62 24.94 -29.07
C GLU A 131 -6.89 24.71 -30.56
N ASN A 132 -6.79 23.47 -31.04
CA ASN A 132 -7.06 23.11 -32.44
C ASN A 132 -8.55 23.07 -32.82
N ARG A 133 -9.46 23.35 -31.87
CA ARG A 133 -10.91 23.39 -32.10
C ARG A 133 -11.49 24.80 -32.15
N GLY A 134 -10.68 25.83 -31.89
CA GLY A 134 -11.03 27.25 -32.05
C GLY A 134 -10.57 27.78 -33.38
#